data_AF-A0A834I8J0-F1
#
_entry.id   AF-A0A834I8J0-F1
#
_cell.length_a   1.000
_cell.length_b   1.000
_cell.length_c   1.000
_cell.angle_alpha   90.00
_cell.angle_beta   90.00
_cell.angle_gamma   90.00
#
_symmetry.space_group_name_H-M   'P 1'
#
loop_
_entity.id
_entity.type
_entity.pdbx_description
1 polymer ?
#
loop_
_entity_poly.entity_id
_entity_poly.type
_entity_poly.pdbx_seq_one_letter_code
_entity_poly.pdbx_strand_id
1 'polypeptide(L)'
;MAPAYVDLVGSTSQSWGWNLYTQRAVHACTPSERYPKLRDKTVRFLVPNKFKMILDMDEGTLSFMAGKKHLGVAHRGLKGKTLYPIVNIMIHLCPVSLTYMGGFKRKPLPLQHLSRLVIRENIKNPRVKDGIRKLDIPDTLKDYLANPKLVYDDDMNDATPM
;
A
#
# COMPACT_ATOMS: atom_id res chain seq x y z
N MET A 1 -11.27 37.18 -8.45
CA MET A 1 -11.62 35.81 -8.00
C MET A 1 -10.34 35.00 -8.00
N ALA A 2 -9.82 34.61 -6.83
CA ALA A 2 -8.67 33.70 -6.80
C ALA A 2 -9.09 32.36 -7.43
N PRO A 3 -8.31 31.77 -8.35
CA PRO A 3 -8.69 30.51 -8.97
C PRO A 3 -8.86 29.44 -7.89
N ALA A 4 -9.96 28.69 -7.98
CA ALA A 4 -10.21 27.55 -7.11
C ALA A 4 -9.02 26.58 -7.14
N TYR A 5 -8.73 25.96 -5.99
CA TYR A 5 -7.68 24.95 -5.79
C TYR A 5 -7.62 23.96 -6.97
N VAL A 6 -6.47 23.86 -7.64
CA VAL A 6 -6.27 22.96 -8.79
C VAL A 6 -5.44 21.74 -8.38
N ASP A 7 -5.89 20.55 -8.77
CA ASP A 7 -5.13 19.32 -8.65
C ASP A 7 -3.97 19.29 -9.66
N LEU A 8 -2.79 19.77 -9.26
CA LEU A 8 -1.60 19.75 -10.13
C LEU A 8 -1.25 18.32 -10.58
N VAL A 9 -1.15 17.38 -9.63
CA VAL A 9 -0.97 15.96 -9.93
C VAL A 9 -2.31 15.39 -10.39
N GLY A 10 -2.35 14.86 -11.61
CA GLY A 10 -3.58 14.38 -12.25
C GLY A 10 -4.26 15.42 -13.16
N SER A 11 -3.72 16.63 -13.30
CA SER A 11 -4.23 17.63 -14.26
C SER A 11 -3.94 17.26 -15.72
N THR A 12 -2.88 16.50 -15.98
CA THR A 12 -2.49 16.10 -17.33
C THR A 12 -2.52 14.58 -17.48
N SER A 13 -2.43 14.11 -18.73
CA SER A 13 -2.27 12.68 -19.05
C SER A 13 -0.90 12.11 -18.64
N GLN A 14 -0.01 12.93 -18.10
CA GLN A 14 1.34 12.55 -17.67
C GLN A 14 1.43 12.23 -16.17
N SER A 15 0.34 12.41 -15.42
CA SER A 15 0.34 12.18 -13.98
C SER A 15 -0.93 11.51 -13.48
N TRP A 16 -0.79 10.73 -12.41
CA TRP A 16 -1.88 10.00 -11.75
C TRP A 16 -1.80 10.31 -10.26
N GLY A 17 -2.89 10.81 -9.71
CA GLY A 17 -2.93 11.29 -8.32
C GLY A 17 -4.05 10.68 -7.51
N TRP A 18 -3.93 10.84 -6.19
CA TRP A 18 -5.02 10.68 -5.24
C TRP A 18 -5.13 11.98 -4.45
N ASN A 19 -6.19 12.75 -4.71
CA ASN A 19 -6.48 13.95 -3.95
C ASN A 19 -7.08 13.55 -2.60
N LEU A 20 -6.33 13.77 -1.53
CA LEU A 20 -6.69 13.37 -0.16
C LEU A 20 -7.87 14.18 0.39
N TYR A 21 -8.06 15.42 -0.08
CA TYR A 21 -9.13 16.31 0.34
C TYR A 21 -10.47 15.91 -0.30
N THR A 22 -10.49 15.74 -1.62
CA THR A 22 -11.71 15.37 -2.37
C THR A 22 -11.98 13.87 -2.36
N GLN A 23 -11.02 13.06 -1.93
CA GLN A 23 -11.09 11.59 -1.90
C GLN A 23 -11.36 11.00 -3.28
N ARG A 24 -10.60 11.46 -4.28
CA ARG A 24 -10.74 11.01 -5.67
C ARG A 24 -9.38 10.63 -6.24
N ALA A 25 -9.39 9.58 -7.04
CA ALA A 25 -8.31 9.38 -7.99
C ALA A 25 -8.46 10.43 -9.11
N VAL A 26 -7.35 11.00 -9.56
CA VAL A 26 -7.32 12.11 -10.52
C VAL A 26 -6.31 11.82 -11.62
N HIS A 27 -6.73 12.02 -12.87
CA HIS A 27 -5.91 11.82 -14.06
C HIS A 27 -6.48 12.63 -15.23
N ALA A 28 -5.62 13.29 -16.02
CA ALA A 28 -6.00 14.07 -17.19
C ALA A 28 -7.15 15.08 -16.97
N CYS A 29 -7.16 15.78 -15.83
CA CYS A 29 -8.22 16.71 -15.42
C CYS A 29 -9.63 16.07 -15.31
N THR A 30 -9.73 14.75 -15.42
CA THR A 30 -10.98 14.02 -15.18
C THR A 30 -11.00 13.55 -13.73
N PRO A 31 -11.92 14.07 -12.89
CA PRO A 31 -12.11 13.54 -11.56
C PRO A 31 -12.65 12.12 -11.71
N SER A 32 -11.88 11.11 -11.32
CA SER A 32 -12.35 9.73 -11.37
C SER A 32 -13.36 9.45 -10.26
N GLU A 33 -13.81 8.21 -10.19
CA GLU A 33 -14.60 7.70 -9.07
C GLU A 33 -13.96 7.99 -7.71
N ARG A 34 -14.80 8.06 -6.69
CA ARG A 34 -14.39 8.21 -5.29
C ARG A 34 -13.42 7.09 -4.89
N TYR A 35 -12.35 7.48 -4.22
CA TYR A 35 -11.31 6.58 -3.74
C TYR A 35 -10.91 6.91 -2.28
N PRO A 36 -10.89 5.92 -1.37
CA PRO A 36 -11.21 4.51 -1.59
C PRO A 36 -12.70 4.25 -1.88
N LYS A 37 -12.98 3.12 -2.54
CA LYS A 37 -14.35 2.62 -2.72
C LYS A 37 -14.87 2.07 -1.39
N LEU A 38 -15.56 2.93 -0.64
CA LEU A 38 -16.24 2.52 0.60
C LEU A 38 -17.58 1.88 0.28
N ARG A 39 -17.99 0.90 1.10
CA ARG A 39 -19.33 0.28 1.00
C ARG A 39 -20.42 1.31 1.23
N ASP A 40 -20.24 2.12 2.27
CA ASP A 40 -21.09 3.27 2.54
C ASP A 40 -20.50 4.51 1.84
N LYS A 41 -21.24 5.06 0.88
CA LYS A 41 -20.86 6.24 0.10
C LYS A 41 -21.15 7.55 0.83
N THR A 42 -21.74 7.55 2.01
CA THR A 42 -22.01 8.77 2.79
C THR A 42 -20.81 9.12 3.69
N VAL A 43 -20.08 8.11 4.17
CA VAL A 43 -18.97 8.26 5.10
C VAL A 43 -17.70 8.70 4.37
N ARG A 44 -16.92 9.62 4.96
CA ARG A 44 -15.57 9.99 4.49
C ARG A 44 -14.49 9.07 5.04
N PHE A 45 -13.53 8.71 4.19
CA PHE A 45 -12.38 7.93 4.64
C PHE A 45 -11.41 8.84 5.41
N LEU A 46 -11.09 8.52 6.66
CA LEU A 46 -10.06 9.28 7.37
C LEU A 46 -8.68 8.79 6.89
N VAL A 47 -7.98 9.62 6.12
CA VAL A 47 -6.62 9.31 5.67
C VAL A 47 -5.67 9.45 6.86
N PRO A 48 -4.91 8.41 7.24
CA PRO A 48 -3.95 8.52 8.32
C PRO A 48 -2.73 9.36 7.91
N ASN A 49 -2.00 9.90 8.89
CA ASN A 49 -0.76 10.65 8.65
C ASN A 49 0.32 9.84 7.92
N LYS A 50 0.29 8.51 8.05
CA LYS A 50 1.19 7.58 7.36
C LYS A 50 0.37 6.57 6.57
N PHE A 51 0.62 6.49 5.27
CA PHE A 51 0.05 5.49 4.37
C PHE A 51 1.12 5.09 3.35
N LYS A 52 0.90 3.98 2.66
CA LYS A 52 1.83 3.46 1.65
C LYS A 52 1.24 3.68 0.26
N MET A 53 2.10 4.07 -0.66
CA MET A 53 1.85 4.03 -2.09
C MET A 53 2.41 2.72 -2.64
N ILE A 54 1.64 2.03 -3.48
CA ILE A 54 2.02 0.75 -4.08
C ILE A 54 1.87 0.89 -5.58
N LEU A 55 3.01 0.90 -6.27
CA LEU A 55 3.08 0.97 -7.73
C LEU A 55 3.51 -0.41 -8.26
N ASP A 56 2.60 -1.08 -8.95
CA ASP A 56 2.85 -2.36 -9.61
C ASP A 56 2.99 -2.10 -11.12
N MET A 57 4.22 -2.13 -11.63
CA MET A 57 4.50 -1.89 -13.05
C MET A 57 4.31 -3.15 -13.92
N ASP A 58 4.00 -4.28 -13.32
CA ASP A 58 3.83 -5.57 -13.97
C ASP A 58 2.38 -5.76 -14.41
N GLU A 59 1.48 -5.52 -13.46
CA GLU A 59 0.06 -5.35 -13.71
C GLU A 59 -0.24 -3.96 -14.31
N GLY A 60 0.60 -2.96 -14.03
CA GLY A 60 0.40 -1.58 -14.47
C GLY A 60 -0.66 -0.85 -13.67
N THR A 61 -0.60 -0.97 -12.35
CA THR A 61 -1.57 -0.40 -11.40
C THR A 61 -0.92 0.48 -10.33
N LEU A 62 -1.68 1.47 -9.86
CA LEU A 62 -1.33 2.29 -8.71
C LEU A 62 -2.42 2.13 -7.65
N SER A 63 -2.00 1.85 -6.41
CA SER A 63 -2.89 1.67 -5.27
C SER A 63 -2.28 2.24 -3.99
N PHE A 64 -3.09 2.29 -2.94
CA PHE A 64 -2.69 2.83 -1.64
C PHE A 64 -3.08 1.88 -0.50
N MET A 65 -2.35 1.94 0.60
CA MET A 65 -2.62 1.15 1.80
C MET A 65 -2.55 2.04 3.03
N ALA A 66 -3.60 2.00 3.84
CA ALA A 66 -3.68 2.69 5.12
C ALA A 66 -3.57 1.67 6.26
N GLY A 67 -2.48 1.73 7.03
CA GLY A 67 -2.16 0.72 8.04
C GLY A 67 -2.01 -0.67 7.39
N LYS A 68 -2.92 -1.60 7.73
CA LYS A 68 -2.96 -2.96 7.17
C LYS A 68 -4.02 -3.16 6.07
N LYS A 69 -4.73 -2.10 5.70
CA LYS A 69 -5.86 -2.17 4.77
C LYS A 69 -5.45 -1.65 3.40
N HIS A 70 -5.46 -2.53 2.40
CA HIS A 70 -5.38 -2.15 1.00
C HIS A 70 -6.68 -1.43 0.60
N LEU A 71 -6.54 -0.29 -0.09
CA LEU A 71 -7.65 0.60 -0.41
C LEU A 71 -8.27 0.32 -1.79
N GLY A 72 -7.81 -0.72 -2.48
CA GLY A 72 -8.18 -1.05 -3.84
C GLY A 72 -7.25 -0.39 -4.87
N VAL A 73 -7.46 -0.72 -6.15
CA VAL A 73 -6.71 -0.12 -7.25
C VAL A 73 -7.29 1.26 -7.55
N ALA A 74 -6.43 2.29 -7.56
CA ALA A 74 -6.78 3.66 -7.89
C ALA A 74 -6.67 3.92 -9.41
N HIS A 75 -5.58 3.46 -10.03
CA HIS A 75 -5.32 3.66 -11.46
C HIS A 75 -4.82 2.36 -12.12
N ARG A 76 -5.11 2.22 -13.41
CA ARG A 76 -4.67 1.11 -14.28
C ARG A 76 -4.06 1.67 -15.57
N GLY A 77 -3.46 0.81 -16.39
CA GLY A 77 -2.90 1.21 -17.69
C GLY A 77 -1.51 1.86 -17.60
N LEU A 78 -0.78 1.58 -16.52
CA LEU A 78 0.55 2.15 -16.26
C LEU A 78 1.70 1.30 -16.83
N LYS A 79 1.39 0.10 -17.32
CA LYS A 79 2.37 -0.85 -17.83
C LYS A 79 3.18 -0.25 -18.99
N GLY A 80 4.50 -0.47 -18.97
CA GLY A 80 5.43 0.01 -20.00
C GLY A 80 5.79 1.50 -19.91
N LYS A 81 5.28 2.22 -18.90
CA LYS A 81 5.67 3.61 -18.62
C LYS A 81 6.87 3.65 -17.68
N THR A 82 7.59 4.76 -17.67
CA THR A 82 8.53 5.10 -16.59
C THR A 82 7.85 6.16 -15.73
N LEU A 83 7.66 5.86 -14.44
CA LEU A 83 6.92 6.71 -13.51
C LEU A 83 7.78 7.07 -12.31
N TYR A 84 7.56 8.27 -11.78
CA TYR A 84 8.27 8.81 -10.64
C TYR A 84 7.27 9.17 -9.53
N PRO A 85 7.60 8.89 -8.25
CA PRO A 85 6.81 9.40 -7.14
C PRO A 85 6.78 10.92 -7.15
N ILE A 86 5.60 11.51 -6.95
CA ILE A 86 5.41 12.95 -6.86
C ILE A 86 4.33 13.28 -5.84
N VAL A 87 4.47 14.41 -5.16
CA VAL A 87 3.45 14.98 -4.28
C VAL A 87 3.29 16.46 -4.60
N ASN A 88 2.05 16.96 -4.56
CA ASN A 88 1.77 18.39 -4.58
C ASN A 88 1.14 18.78 -3.24
N ILE A 89 1.63 19.86 -2.63
CA ILE A 89 1.21 20.35 -1.32
C ILE A 89 0.90 21.82 -1.47
N MET A 90 -0.22 22.28 -0.90
CA MET A 90 -0.61 23.69 -0.98
C MET A 90 -0.36 24.50 0.28
N ILE A 91 -0.12 23.85 1.42
CA ILE A 91 0.19 24.56 2.66
C ILE A 91 1.64 24.25 3.05
N HIS A 92 2.42 25.31 3.16
CA HIS A 92 3.86 25.32 3.47
C HIS A 92 4.18 24.81 4.89
N LEU A 93 3.16 24.55 5.72
CA LEU A 93 3.26 24.04 7.08
C LEU A 93 3.01 22.52 7.20
N CYS A 94 2.93 21.80 6.08
CA CYS A 94 2.78 20.34 6.08
C CYS A 94 4.03 19.66 5.51
N PRO A 95 5.04 19.36 6.34
CA PRO A 95 6.19 18.58 5.91
C PRO A 95 5.72 17.19 5.47
N VAL A 96 6.13 16.79 4.27
CA VAL A 96 5.88 15.46 3.73
C VAL A 96 7.20 14.73 3.61
N SER A 97 7.25 13.51 4.13
CA SER A 97 8.36 12.60 3.93
C SER A 97 7.93 11.44 3.04
N LEU A 98 8.81 11.07 2.11
CA LEU A 98 8.66 9.89 1.27
C LEU A 98 9.82 8.95 1.59
N THR A 99 9.49 7.75 2.04
CA THR A 99 10.47 6.70 2.33
C THR A 99 10.23 5.54 1.37
N TYR A 100 11.23 5.21 0.57
CA TYR A 100 11.19 4.03 -0.27
C TYR A 100 11.25 2.78 0.63
N MET A 101 10.23 1.93 0.53
CA MET A 101 10.15 0.71 1.32
C MET A 101 10.79 -0.50 0.61
N GLY A 102 11.12 -0.39 -0.68
CA GLY A 102 11.60 -1.53 -1.46
C GLY A 102 10.69 -1.87 -2.64
N GLY A 103 11.12 -2.87 -3.40
CA GLY A 103 10.46 -3.30 -4.62
C GLY A 103 10.70 -4.79 -4.86
N PHE A 104 9.77 -5.42 -5.57
CA PHE A 104 9.88 -6.83 -5.94
C PHE A 104 10.27 -6.94 -7.41
N LYS A 105 11.22 -7.83 -7.72
CA LYS A 105 11.53 -8.18 -9.11
C LYS A 105 10.44 -9.09 -9.65
N ARG A 106 10.25 -9.08 -10.99
CA ARG A 106 9.43 -10.06 -11.74
C ARG A 106 9.99 -11.47 -11.60
N LYS A 107 9.78 -12.11 -10.47
CA LYS A 107 10.14 -13.50 -10.21
C LYS A 107 9.08 -14.13 -9.31
N PRO A 108 8.77 -15.42 -9.50
CA PRO A 108 7.96 -16.14 -8.54
C PRO A 108 8.56 -15.99 -7.13
N LEU A 109 7.72 -15.73 -6.14
CA LEU A 109 8.18 -15.72 -4.76
C LEU A 109 8.69 -17.12 -4.39
N PRO A 110 9.80 -17.22 -3.63
CA PRO A 110 10.27 -18.51 -3.14
C PRO A 110 9.18 -19.21 -2.32
N LEU A 111 9.14 -20.55 -2.40
CA LEU A 111 8.16 -21.37 -1.67
C LEU A 111 8.10 -21.00 -0.19
N GLN A 112 9.24 -20.71 0.43
CA GLN A 112 9.32 -20.28 1.83
C GLN A 112 8.47 -19.04 2.13
N HIS A 113 8.46 -18.03 1.25
CA HIS A 113 7.65 -16.82 1.45
C HIS A 113 6.16 -17.11 1.29
N LEU A 114 5.80 -17.92 0.28
CA LEU A 114 4.42 -18.35 0.05
C LEU A 114 3.89 -19.18 1.23
N SER A 115 4.66 -20.16 1.70
CA SER A 115 4.34 -20.96 2.87
C SER A 115 4.18 -20.10 4.12
N ARG A 116 5.11 -19.16 4.37
CA ARG A 116 5.00 -18.20 5.48
C ARG A 116 3.73 -17.36 5.38
N LEU A 117 3.36 -16.91 4.19
CA LEU A 117 2.15 -16.12 3.97
C LEU A 117 0.89 -16.94 4.30
N VAL A 118 0.78 -18.14 3.75
CA VAL A 118 -0.35 -19.05 3.99
C VAL A 118 -0.48 -19.39 5.47
N ILE A 119 0.63 -19.68 6.15
CA ILE A 119 0.65 -19.95 7.59
C ILE A 119 0.14 -18.73 8.38
N ARG A 120 0.63 -17.53 8.07
CA ARG A 120 0.22 -16.28 8.74
C ARG A 120 -1.25 -15.95 8.51
N GLU A 121 -1.81 -16.28 7.35
CA GLU A 121 -3.24 -16.11 7.10
C GLU A 121 -4.08 -17.08 7.92
N ASN A 122 -3.69 -18.35 7.97
CA ASN A 122 -4.42 -19.38 8.71
C ASN A 122 -4.33 -19.20 10.23
N ILE A 123 -3.19 -18.73 10.76
CA ILE A 123 -3.00 -18.47 12.21
C ILE A 123 -3.89 -17.33 12.73
N LYS A 124 -4.39 -16.43 11.86
CA LYS A 124 -5.36 -15.42 12.28
C LYS A 124 -6.69 -16.04 12.73
N ASN A 125 -6.98 -17.28 12.33
CA ASN A 125 -8.14 -18.01 12.79
C ASN A 125 -7.96 -18.40 14.27
N PRO A 126 -8.83 -17.93 15.19
CA PRO A 126 -8.72 -18.23 16.63
C PRO A 126 -8.60 -19.73 16.91
N ARG A 127 -9.33 -20.57 16.17
CA ARG A 127 -9.30 -22.04 16.33
C ARG A 127 -7.92 -22.63 16.12
N VAL A 128 -7.18 -22.10 15.13
CA VAL A 128 -5.82 -22.55 14.81
C VAL A 128 -4.84 -21.99 15.82
N LYS A 129 -5.03 -20.73 16.23
CA LYS A 129 -4.17 -20.03 17.19
C LYS A 129 -4.10 -20.75 18.53
N ASP A 130 -5.24 -21.23 19.04
CA ASP A 130 -5.31 -21.98 20.29
C ASP A 130 -4.61 -23.35 20.20
N GLY A 131 -4.51 -23.90 18.98
CA GLY A 131 -3.82 -25.16 18.69
C GLY A 131 -2.29 -25.05 18.59
N ILE A 132 -1.73 -23.85 18.43
CA ILE A 132 -0.27 -23.66 18.24
C ILE A 132 0.53 -24.22 19.41
N ARG A 133 0.03 -24.03 20.65
CA ARG A 133 0.70 -24.53 21.85
C ARG A 133 0.74 -26.06 21.95
N LYS A 134 -0.13 -26.76 21.22
CA LYS A 134 -0.23 -28.22 21.18
C LYS A 134 0.68 -28.86 20.11
N LEU A 135 1.31 -28.05 19.26
CA LEU A 135 2.21 -28.55 18.23
C LEU A 135 3.49 -29.08 18.89
N ASP A 136 3.97 -30.22 18.41
CA ASP A 136 5.23 -30.82 18.84
C ASP A 136 6.41 -30.16 18.12
N ILE A 137 6.60 -28.87 18.41
CA ILE A 137 7.68 -28.03 17.88
C ILE A 137 8.36 -27.26 19.02
N PRO A 138 9.63 -26.82 18.85
CA PRO A 138 10.31 -25.98 19.82
C PRO A 138 9.51 -24.72 20.21
N ASP A 139 9.59 -24.33 21.47
CA ASP A 139 8.82 -23.18 22.00
C ASP A 139 9.19 -21.87 21.30
N THR A 140 10.43 -21.72 20.85
CA THR A 140 10.87 -20.58 20.02
C THR A 140 10.08 -20.46 18.71
N LEU A 141 9.72 -21.59 18.08
CA LEU A 141 8.89 -21.60 16.88
C LEU A 141 7.43 -21.35 17.22
N LYS A 142 6.93 -21.85 18.37
CA LYS A 142 5.57 -21.51 18.84
C LYS A 142 5.44 -20.01 19.07
N ASP A 143 6.44 -19.39 19.68
CA ASP A 143 6.48 -17.95 19.91
C ASP A 143 6.58 -17.16 18.61
N TYR A 144 7.40 -17.61 17.66
CA TYR A 144 7.47 -17.04 16.32
C TYR A 144 6.10 -17.06 15.61
N LEU A 145 5.40 -18.18 15.68
CA LEU A 145 4.07 -18.34 15.08
C LEU A 145 3.01 -17.51 15.81
N ALA A 146 3.13 -17.35 17.13
CA ALA A 146 2.24 -16.53 17.94
C ALA A 146 2.46 -15.02 17.76
N ASN A 147 3.70 -14.60 17.44
CA ASN A 147 4.11 -13.21 17.27
C ASN A 147 4.70 -12.92 15.87
N PRO A 148 3.85 -12.81 14.83
CA PRO A 148 4.30 -12.57 13.45
C PRO A 148 4.93 -11.18 13.20
N LYS A 149 5.07 -10.33 14.23
CA LYS A 149 5.65 -8.98 14.12
C LYS A 149 7.19 -8.97 14.12
N LEU A 150 7.86 -10.04 14.56
CA LEU A 150 9.32 -10.07 14.78
C LEU A 150 10.19 -10.13 13.50
N VAL A 151 9.63 -9.95 12.30
CA VAL A 151 10.35 -10.21 11.03
C VAL A 151 10.29 -9.03 10.06
N TYR A 152 9.46 -8.02 10.32
CA TYR A 152 9.28 -6.93 9.35
C TYR A 152 10.36 -5.85 9.38
N ASP A 153 11.30 -5.91 10.33
CA ASP A 153 12.35 -4.88 10.45
C ASP A 153 13.69 -5.30 9.81
N ASP A 154 13.93 -6.60 9.54
CA ASP A 154 15.24 -7.07 9.04
C ASP A 154 15.27 -7.46 7.55
N ASP A 155 14.15 -7.91 6.95
CA ASP A 155 14.13 -8.45 5.58
C ASP A 155 14.05 -7.36 4.47
N MET A 156 14.08 -6.07 4.82
CA MET A 156 14.09 -4.96 3.85
C MET A 156 15.50 -4.46 3.47
N ASN A 157 16.56 -5.01 4.07
CA ASN A 157 17.94 -4.58 3.81
C ASN A 157 18.63 -5.25 2.62
N ASP A 158 17.98 -6.19 1.92
CA ASP A 158 18.54 -6.86 0.73
C ASP A 158 18.19 -6.15 -0.60
N ALA A 159 17.81 -4.87 -0.54
CA ALA A 159 17.80 -4.00 -1.71
C ALA A 159 19.23 -3.53 -1.98
N THR A 160 19.95 -4.29 -2.82
CA THR A 160 21.21 -3.83 -3.40
C THR A 160 20.97 -2.46 -4.07
N PRO A 161 21.74 -1.41 -3.74
CA PRO A 161 21.64 -0.14 -4.46
C PRO A 161 21.99 -0.37 -5.93
N MET A 162 21.13 0.08 -6.83
CA MET A 162 21.52 0.42 -8.20
C MET A 162 21.99 1.87 -8.21
#